data_AF-A0A3P5X9E3-F1
#
_entry.id   AF-A0A3P5X9E3-F1
#
_cell.length_a   1.000
_cell.length_b   1.000
_cell.length_c   1.000
_cell.angle_alpha   90.00
_cell.angle_beta   90.00
_cell.angle_gamma   90.00
#
_symmetry.space_group_name_H-M   'P 1'
#
loop_
_entity.id
_entity.type
_entity.pdbx_description
1 polymer ?
#
loop_
_entity_poly.entity_id
_entity_poly.type
_entity_poly.pdbx_seq_one_letter_code
_entity_poly.pdbx_strand_id
1 'polypeptide(L)'
;MAKYVAPVQGKVGQIIDVIVLLIMAIGALYIPLWMGLAGSSKDPQPVENPTWESLGQNPAMVEQWEKLGYSDAASAAELITARFDYSFSITALIVMIVVIVGYYAILLRFSEKEYREVIAEKFGE
;
A
#
# COMPACT_ATOMS: atom_id res chain seq x y z
N MET A 1 -23.58 -1.07 -41.42
CA MET A 1 -23.60 -1.59 -40.03
C MET A 1 -24.53 -0.72 -39.21
N ALA A 2 -25.45 -1.30 -38.45
CA ALA A 2 -26.30 -0.54 -37.54
C ALA A 2 -25.44 0.06 -36.41
N LYS A 3 -25.67 1.33 -36.08
CA LYS A 3 -24.92 2.01 -35.01
C LYS A 3 -25.38 1.46 -33.67
N TYR A 4 -24.46 0.88 -32.89
CA TYR A 4 -24.75 0.41 -31.53
C TYR A 4 -25.30 1.55 -30.66
N VAL A 5 -26.36 1.26 -29.91
CA VAL A 5 -26.95 2.17 -28.94
C VAL A 5 -26.87 1.50 -27.57
N ALA A 6 -26.04 2.04 -26.68
CA ALA A 6 -25.85 1.48 -25.36
C ALA A 6 -27.12 1.61 -24.51
N PRO A 7 -27.46 0.61 -23.69
CA PRO A 7 -28.56 0.72 -22.74
C PRO A 7 -28.27 1.80 -21.70
N VAL A 8 -29.29 2.59 -21.36
CA VAL A 8 -29.17 3.64 -20.33
C VAL A 8 -29.47 3.04 -18.96
N GLN A 9 -28.53 3.16 -18.03
CA GLN A 9 -28.71 2.69 -16.66
C GLN A 9 -29.77 3.51 -15.93
N GLY A 10 -30.65 2.84 -15.18
CA GLY A 10 -31.66 3.51 -14.36
C GLY A 10 -31.05 4.26 -13.17
N LYS A 11 -31.69 5.36 -12.76
CA LYS A 11 -31.22 6.24 -11.65
C LYS A 11 -31.00 5.50 -10.33
N VAL A 12 -31.87 4.54 -9.99
CA VAL A 12 -31.74 3.73 -8.77
C VAL A 12 -30.49 2.85 -8.83
N GLY A 13 -30.24 2.20 -9.98
CA GLY A 13 -29.05 1.38 -10.18
C GLY A 13 -27.76 2.19 -10.07
N GLN A 14 -27.76 3.42 -10.61
CA GLN A 14 -26.63 4.34 -10.50
C GLN A 14 -26.35 4.76 -9.04
N ILE A 15 -27.39 5.01 -8.25
CA ILE A 15 -27.22 5.36 -6.82
C ILE A 15 -26.60 4.18 -6.04
N ILE A 16 -27.09 2.96 -6.27
CA ILE A 16 -26.56 1.76 -5.62
C ILE A 16 -25.09 1.56 -5.99
N ASP A 17 -24.75 1.68 -7.28
CA ASP A 17 -23.39 1.55 -7.77
C ASP A 17 -22.44 2.53 -7.08
N VAL A 18 -22.82 3.81 -7.00
CA VAL A 18 -22.04 4.84 -6.30
C VAL A 18 -21.83 4.49 -4.82
N ILE A 19 -22.88 4.02 -4.12
CA ILE A 19 -22.77 3.62 -2.71
C ILE A 19 -21.78 2.46 -2.56
N VAL A 20 -21.88 1.44 -3.42
CA VAL A 20 -20.98 0.28 -3.39
C VAL A 20 -19.54 0.70 -3.66
N LEU A 21 -19.30 1.53 -4.66
CA LEU A 21 -17.98 2.07 -4.97
C LEU A 21 -17.40 2.89 -3.80
N LEU A 22 -18.22 3.71 -3.15
CA LEU A 22 -17.80 4.46 -1.96
C LEU A 22 -17.42 3.54 -0.80
N ILE A 23 -18.22 2.51 -0.53
CA ILE A 23 -17.92 1.52 0.51
C ILE A 23 -16.61 0.79 0.21
N MET A 24 -16.41 0.35 -1.05
CA MET A 24 -15.18 -0.33 -1.44
C MET A 24 -13.97 0.58 -1.34
N ALA A 25 -14.07 1.85 -1.78
CA ALA A 25 -12.98 2.80 -1.71
C ALA A 25 -12.61 3.14 -0.26
N ILE A 26 -13.60 3.46 0.58
CA ILE A 26 -13.37 3.73 2.02
C ILE A 26 -12.82 2.47 2.70
N GLY A 27 -13.42 1.31 2.44
CA GLY A 27 -12.97 0.03 3.01
C GLY A 27 -11.52 -0.26 2.66
N ALA A 28 -11.14 -0.13 1.38
CA ALA A 28 -9.78 -0.36 0.91
C ALA A 28 -8.75 0.57 1.59
N LEU A 29 -9.12 1.82 1.88
CA LEU A 29 -8.24 2.80 2.53
C LEU A 29 -8.15 2.63 4.05
N TYR A 30 -9.27 2.35 4.72
CA TYR A 30 -9.35 2.40 6.18
C TYR A 30 -9.25 1.05 6.89
N ILE A 31 -9.65 -0.05 6.25
CA ILE A 31 -9.55 -1.39 6.88
C ILE A 31 -8.10 -1.74 7.24
N PRO A 32 -7.09 -1.56 6.37
CA PRO A 32 -5.70 -1.85 6.72
C PRO A 32 -5.19 -1.00 7.89
N LEU A 33 -5.61 0.27 7.96
CA LEU A 33 -5.26 1.16 9.06
C LEU A 33 -5.87 0.69 10.38
N TRP A 34 -7.16 0.34 10.38
CA TRP A 34 -7.86 -0.13 11.58
C TRP A 34 -7.31 -1.46 12.10
N MET A 35 -6.86 -2.33 11.20
CA MET A 35 -6.23 -3.61 11.53
C MET A 35 -4.75 -3.48 11.91
N GLY A 36 -4.17 -2.27 11.89
CA GLY A 36 -2.74 -2.07 12.15
C GLY A 36 -1.83 -2.69 11.10
N LEU A 37 -2.34 -2.97 9.89
CA LEU A 37 -1.61 -3.54 8.76
C LEU A 37 -0.88 -2.47 7.93
N ALA A 38 -1.05 -1.19 8.28
CA ALA A 38 -0.34 -0.09 7.66
C ALA A 38 1.12 -0.07 8.12
N GLY A 39 2.03 -0.41 7.20
CA GLY A 39 3.47 -0.49 7.48
C GLY A 39 4.09 0.87 7.82
N SER A 40 4.36 1.09 9.11
CA SER A 40 5.27 2.14 9.58
C SER A 40 5.73 1.87 11.02
N SER A 41 5.87 0.60 11.41
CA SER A 41 6.44 0.28 12.72
C SER A 41 7.94 0.58 12.67
N LYS A 42 8.34 1.63 13.36
CA LYS A 42 9.73 1.79 13.80
C LYS A 42 9.92 0.80 14.93
N ASP A 43 10.97 -0.01 14.87
CA ASP A 43 11.37 -0.85 15.99
C ASP A 43 12.52 -0.13 16.70
N PRO A 44 12.24 0.72 17.71
CA PRO A 44 13.29 1.37 18.45
C PRO A 44 14.11 0.30 19.17
N GLN A 45 15.41 0.27 18.91
CA GLN A 45 16.37 -0.56 19.61
C GLN A 45 17.04 0.31 20.69
N PRO A 46 16.43 0.47 21.88
CA PRO A 46 16.95 1.35 22.91
C PRO A 46 18.30 0.85 23.41
N VAL A 47 19.28 1.76 23.46
CA VAL A 47 20.60 1.51 24.02
C VAL A 47 20.58 1.98 25.47
N GLU A 48 20.87 1.10 26.43
CA GLU A 48 21.02 1.49 27.83
C GLU A 48 22.26 2.38 28.00
N ASN A 49 22.10 3.53 28.66
CA ASN A 49 23.16 4.52 28.88
C ASN A 49 23.87 4.95 27.58
N PRO A 50 23.14 5.56 26.62
CA PRO A 50 23.70 5.88 25.32
C PRO A 50 24.81 6.92 25.44
N THR A 51 25.93 6.66 24.78
CA THR A 51 27.00 7.63 24.53
C THR A 51 27.01 7.99 23.05
N TRP A 52 27.61 9.13 22.69
CA TRP A 52 27.74 9.51 21.28
C TRP A 52 28.47 8.43 20.46
N GLU A 53 29.48 7.80 21.07
CA GLU A 53 30.23 6.69 20.48
C GLU A 53 29.37 5.43 20.33
N SER A 54 28.56 5.06 21.33
CA SER A 54 27.68 3.87 21.24
C SER A 54 26.57 4.05 20.20
N LEU A 55 26.18 5.29 19.92
CA LEU A 55 25.23 5.66 18.86
C LEU A 55 25.91 5.82 17.48
N GLY A 56 27.21 5.52 17.37
CA GLY A 56 27.98 5.61 16.13
C GLY A 56 28.15 7.04 15.61
N GLN A 57 28.05 8.05 16.48
CA GLN A 57 28.23 9.46 16.12
C GLN A 57 29.69 9.87 16.26
N ASN A 58 30.21 10.61 15.28
CA ASN A 58 31.54 11.23 15.35
C ASN A 58 31.43 12.70 15.81
N PRO A 59 32.55 13.40 16.13
CA PRO A 59 32.50 14.77 16.63
C PRO A 59 31.75 15.77 15.72
N ALA A 60 31.87 15.61 14.39
CA ALA A 60 31.17 16.47 13.43
C ALA A 60 29.64 16.25 13.44
N MET A 61 29.19 15.02 13.67
CA MET A 61 27.77 14.68 13.81
C MET A 61 27.20 15.22 15.13
N VAL A 62 27.96 15.09 16.24
CA VAL A 62 27.57 15.63 17.55
C VAL A 62 27.34 17.14 17.49
N GLU A 63 28.21 17.88 16.79
CA GLU A 63 28.03 19.34 16.60
C GLU A 63 26.70 19.67 15.89
N GLN A 64 26.20 18.81 14.99
CA GLN A 64 24.89 19.01 14.36
C GLN A 64 23.74 18.73 15.33
N TRP A 65 23.86 17.71 16.17
CA TRP A 65 22.87 17.42 17.21
C TRP A 65 22.78 18.55 18.24
N GLU A 66 23.92 19.12 18.65
CA GLU A 66 23.97 20.28 19.53
C GLU A 66 23.28 21.51 18.91
N LYS A 67 23.49 21.76 17.61
CA LYS A 67 22.78 22.83 16.87
C LYS A 67 21.27 22.62 16.80
N LEU A 68 20.84 21.36 16.80
CA LEU A 68 19.42 20.97 16.85
C LEU A 68 18.84 21.01 18.28
N GLY A 69 19.65 21.33 19.29
CA GLY A 69 19.22 21.46 20.68
C GLY A 69 19.38 20.19 21.53
N TYR A 70 20.09 19.17 21.04
CA TYR A 70 20.35 17.93 21.77
C TYR A 70 21.73 17.97 22.41
N SER A 71 21.78 18.31 23.71
CA SER A 71 23.02 18.51 24.46
C SER A 71 23.71 17.22 24.93
N ASP A 72 23.00 16.11 24.91
CA ASP A 72 23.49 14.82 25.39
C ASP A 72 22.98 13.68 24.51
N ALA A 73 23.73 12.57 24.49
CA ALA A 73 23.43 11.43 23.64
C ALA A 73 22.07 10.79 23.96
N ALA A 74 21.61 10.84 25.22
CA ALA A 74 20.31 10.28 25.60
C ALA A 74 19.16 11.06 24.98
N SER A 75 19.26 12.39 24.90
CA SER A 75 18.25 13.24 24.28
C SER A 75 18.07 12.98 22.77
N ALA A 76 19.13 12.57 22.07
CA ALA A 76 19.10 12.24 20.64
C ALA A 76 18.93 10.74 20.35
N ALA A 77 19.07 9.88 21.37
CA ALA A 77 19.17 8.43 21.19
C ALA A 77 17.97 7.85 20.43
N GLU A 78 16.75 8.19 20.86
CA GLU A 78 15.53 7.68 20.23
C GLU A 78 15.47 8.03 18.74
N LEU A 79 15.83 9.26 18.36
CA LEU A 79 15.84 9.72 16.98
C LEU A 79 16.88 8.99 16.13
N ILE A 80 18.05 8.72 16.70
CA ILE A 80 19.14 8.00 16.03
C ILE A 80 18.80 6.51 15.88
N THR A 81 18.14 5.92 16.87
CA THR A 81 17.77 4.50 16.90
C THR A 81 16.42 4.20 16.24
N ALA A 82 15.60 5.21 15.96
CA ALA A 82 14.31 5.12 15.28
C ALA A 82 14.45 4.80 13.78
N ARG A 83 15.18 3.74 13.45
CA ARG A 83 15.37 3.25 12.08
C ARG A 83 14.12 2.53 11.61
N PHE A 84 13.87 2.59 10.30
CA PHE A 84 12.85 1.76 9.68
C PHE A 84 13.34 0.31 9.61
N ASP A 85 12.48 -0.63 9.97
CA ASP A 85 12.72 -2.05 9.72
C ASP A 85 12.46 -2.35 8.24
N TYR A 86 13.51 -2.79 7.52
CA TYR A 86 13.43 -3.19 6.11
C TYR A 86 13.23 -4.70 5.93
N SER A 87 13.02 -5.43 7.02
CA SER A 87 12.63 -6.82 6.97
C SER A 87 11.24 -6.95 6.35
N PHE A 88 11.02 -8.02 5.59
CA PHE A 88 9.71 -8.29 5.02
C PHE A 88 9.40 -9.79 5.05
N SER A 89 8.11 -10.10 5.12
CA SER A 89 7.64 -11.48 5.16
C SER A 89 7.66 -12.10 3.75
N ILE A 90 8.49 -13.14 3.58
CA ILE A 90 8.49 -13.96 2.35
C ILE A 90 7.11 -14.57 2.11
N THR A 91 6.40 -14.98 3.17
CA THR A 91 5.03 -15.50 3.06
C THR A 91 4.08 -14.44 2.51
N ALA A 92 4.14 -13.20 3.02
CA ALA A 92 3.31 -12.11 2.50
C ALA A 92 3.64 -11.79 1.03
N LEU A 93 4.93 -11.84 0.66
CA LEU A 93 5.36 -11.68 -0.73
C LEU A 93 4.76 -12.76 -1.64
N ILE A 94 4.81 -14.02 -1.23
CA ILE A 94 4.23 -15.14 -1.99
C ILE A 94 2.71 -14.96 -2.13
N VAL A 95 2.02 -14.60 -1.04
CA VAL A 95 0.57 -14.35 -1.08
C VAL A 95 0.24 -13.23 -2.07
N MET A 96 0.97 -12.12 -2.06
CA MET A 96 0.80 -11.03 -3.03
C MET A 96 0.98 -11.52 -4.47
N ILE A 97 2.02 -12.31 -4.75
CA ILE A 97 2.25 -12.88 -6.09
C ILE A 97 1.07 -13.74 -6.52
N VAL A 98 0.59 -14.64 -5.66
CA VAL A 98 -0.55 -15.52 -5.94
C VAL A 98 -1.82 -14.71 -6.23
N VAL A 99 -2.09 -13.67 -5.45
CA VAL A 99 -3.25 -12.79 -5.66
C VAL A 99 -3.18 -12.09 -7.02
N ILE A 100 -2.02 -11.51 -7.37
CA ILE A 100 -1.84 -10.82 -8.65
C ILE A 100 -2.00 -11.79 -9.82
N VAL A 101 -1.30 -12.93 -9.78
CA VAL A 101 -1.37 -13.94 -10.85
C VAL A 101 -2.79 -14.50 -10.97
N GLY A 102 -3.44 -14.80 -9.85
CA GLY A 102 -4.82 -15.28 -9.81
C GLY A 102 -5.80 -14.28 -10.41
N TYR A 103 -5.65 -12.99 -10.08
CA TYR A 103 -6.43 -11.91 -10.69
C TYR A 103 -6.29 -11.90 -12.22
N TYR A 104 -5.05 -11.90 -12.73
CA TYR A 104 -4.83 -11.89 -14.18
C TYR A 104 -5.33 -13.16 -14.87
N ALA A 105 -5.17 -14.32 -14.25
CA ALA A 105 -5.69 -15.58 -14.80
C ALA A 105 -7.22 -15.54 -14.95
N ILE A 106 -7.93 -15.02 -13.93
CA ILE A 106 -9.39 -14.84 -13.97
C ILE A 106 -9.78 -13.81 -15.02
N LEU A 107 -9.10 -12.65 -15.04
CA LEU A 107 -9.35 -11.59 -16.00
C LEU A 107 -9.24 -12.11 -17.43
N LEU A 108 -8.14 -12.79 -17.78
CA LEU A 108 -7.94 -13.34 -19.12
C LEU A 108 -9.01 -14.38 -19.46
N ARG A 109 -9.34 -15.27 -18.54
CA ARG A 109 -10.34 -16.33 -18.77
C ARG A 109 -11.74 -15.78 -19.06
N PHE A 110 -12.17 -14.74 -18.36
CA PHE A 110 -13.49 -14.14 -18.62
C PHE A 110 -13.49 -13.19 -19.81
N SER A 111 -12.39 -12.46 -20.00
CA SER A 111 -12.18 -11.54 -21.11
C SER A 111 -12.29 -12.22 -22.48
N GLU A 112 -11.83 -13.47 -22.63
CA GLU A 112 -11.97 -14.22 -23.88
C GLU A 112 -13.43 -14.34 -24.38
N LYS A 113 -14.41 -14.49 -23.48
CA LYS A 113 -15.82 -14.58 -23.87
C LYS A 113 -16.33 -13.24 -24.37
N GLU A 114 -16.08 -12.18 -23.61
CA GLU A 114 -16.55 -10.83 -23.97
C GLU A 114 -15.92 -10.36 -25.28
N TYR A 115 -14.62 -10.61 -25.49
CA TYR A 115 -13.97 -10.27 -26.76
C TYR A 115 -14.54 -11.06 -27.93
N ARG A 116 -14.85 -12.35 -27.77
CA ARG A 116 -15.50 -13.14 -28.82
C ARG A 116 -16.91 -12.64 -29.13
N GLU A 117 -17.69 -12.30 -28.11
CA GLU A 117 -19.03 -11.74 -28.29
C GLU A 117 -19.00 -10.40 -29.03
N VAL A 118 -18.03 -9.52 -28.69
CA VAL A 118 -17.83 -8.25 -29.41
C VAL A 118 -17.38 -8.50 -30.86
N ILE A 119 -16.49 -9.46 -31.10
CA ILE A 119 -16.06 -9.83 -32.45
C ILE A 119 -17.23 -10.37 -33.26
N ALA A 120 -18.05 -11.26 -32.68
CA ALA A 120 -19.25 -11.80 -33.31
C ALA A 120 -20.26 -10.69 -33.64
N GLU A 121 -20.49 -9.75 -32.73
CA GLU A 121 -21.38 -8.60 -32.95
C GLU A 121 -20.88 -7.68 -34.07
N LYS A 122 -19.57 -7.41 -34.12
CA LYS A 122 -18.98 -6.43 -35.06
C LYS A 122 -18.64 -7.02 -36.43
N PHE A 123 -18.29 -8.30 -36.49
CA PHE A 123 -17.72 -8.92 -37.69
C PHE A 123 -18.51 -10.14 -38.19
N GLY A 124 -19.50 -10.65 -37.44
CA GLY A 124 -20.43 -11.68 -37.91
C GLY A 124 -19.90 -13.11 -37.96
N GLU A 125 -18.87 -13.43 -37.16
CA GLU A 125 -18.39 -14.81 -36.92
C GLU A 125 -18.84 -15.36 -35.57
#